data_AF-A0A3E0PM41-F1
#
_entry.id   AF-A0A3E0PM41-F1
#
_cell.length_a   1.000
_cell.length_b   1.000
_cell.length_c   1.000
_cell.angle_alpha   90.00
_cell.angle_beta   90.00
_cell.angle_gamma   90.00
#
_symmetry.space_group_name_H-M   'P 1'
#
loop_
_entity.id
_entity.type
_entity.pdbx_description
1 polymer ?
#
loop_
_entity_poly.entity_id
_entity_poly.type
_entity_poly.pdbx_seq_one_letter_code
_entity_poly.pdbx_strand_id
1 'polypeptide(L)' 'MLYALVSAAFLLVVLVLTVGAAAAGITPTWWTFTVLAALVIAAAWTVVSWRRTGPILIVSIGLLVMWAVGTLIVA' A
#
# COMPACT_ATOMS: atom_id res chain seq x y z
N MET A 1 13.97 0.65 -14.31
CA MET A 1 12.90 1.67 -14.47
C MET A 1 11.50 1.06 -14.42
N LEU A 2 11.18 0.04 -15.23
CA LEU A 2 9.85 -0.61 -15.24
C LEU A 2 9.35 -1.02 -13.84
N TYR A 3 10.18 -1.71 -13.04
CA TYR A 3 9.79 -2.15 -11.70
C TYR A 3 9.48 -1.02 -10.71
N ALA A 4 10.15 0.13 -10.82
CA ALA A 4 9.87 1.28 -9.95
C ALA A 4 8.53 1.92 -10.33
N LEU A 5 8.22 2.00 -11.63
CA LEU A 5 6.93 2.46 -12.13
C LEU A 5 5.79 1.51 -11.70
N VAL A 6 6.01 0.21 -11.82
CA VAL A 6 5.05 -0.82 -11.38
C VAL A 6 4.82 -0.71 -9.88
N SER A 7 5.86 -0.57 -9.07
CA SER A 7 5.73 -0.37 -7.63
C SER A 7 4.93 0.88 -7.27
N ALA A 8 5.19 2.01 -7.94
CA ALA A 8 4.43 3.24 -7.73
C ALA A 8 2.94 3.04 -8.06
N ALA A 9 2.63 2.30 -9.14
CA ALA A 9 1.26 1.96 -9.49
C ALA A 9 0.59 1.09 -8.41
N PHE A 10 1.30 0.11 -7.83
CA PHE A 10 0.78 -0.69 -6.72
C PHE A 10 0.46 0.16 -5.48
N LEU A 11 1.35 1.08 -5.11
CA LEU A 11 1.12 1.98 -3.97
C LEU A 11 -0.13 2.85 -4.21
N LEU A 12 -0.33 3.35 -5.43
CA LEU A 12 -1.54 4.09 -5.81
C LEU A 12 -2.80 3.23 -5.74
N VAL A 13 -2.75 1.98 -6.21
CA VAL A 13 -3.88 1.05 -6.13
C VAL A 13 -4.27 0.81 -4.68
N VAL A 14 -3.32 0.51 -3.81
CA VAL A 14 -3.59 0.30 -2.37
C VAL A 14 -4.17 1.57 -1.74
N LEU A 15 -3.68 2.76 -2.11
CA LEU A 15 -4.23 4.03 -1.64
C LEU A 15 -5.70 4.19 -2.04
N VAL A 16 -6.02 4.02 -3.32
CA VAL A 16 -7.41 4.16 -3.83
C VAL A 16 -8.33 3.15 -3.15
N LEU A 17 -7.89 1.91 -3.01
CA LEU A 17 -8.65 0.86 -2.34
C LEU A 17 -8.88 1.17 -0.86
N THR A 18 -7.87 1.68 -0.15
CA THR A 18 -7.97 2.06 1.26
C THR A 18 -8.97 3.21 1.45
N VAL A 19 -8.86 4.25 0.63
CA VAL A 19 -9.77 5.40 0.68
C VAL A 19 -11.19 4.99 0.29
N GLY A 20 -11.33 4.16 -0.74
CA GLY A 20 -12.62 3.64 -1.18
C GLY A 20 -13.31 2.78 -0.12
N ALA A 21 -12.58 1.86 0.53
CA ALA A 21 -13.11 1.03 1.61
C ALA A 21 -13.53 1.86 2.83
N ALA A 22 -12.74 2.87 3.19
CA ALA A 22 -13.09 3.79 4.26
C ALA A 22 -14.33 4.63 3.92
N ALA A 23 -14.42 5.16 2.70
CA ALA A 23 -15.57 5.94 2.24
C ALA A 23 -16.85 5.10 2.15
N ALA A 24 -16.73 3.81 1.84
CA ALA A 24 -17.84 2.86 1.83
C ALA A 24 -18.22 2.36 3.24
N GLY A 25 -17.47 2.73 4.29
CA GLY A 25 -17.70 2.25 5.66
C GLY A 25 -17.39 0.77 5.87
N ILE A 26 -16.64 0.14 4.97
CA ILE A 26 -16.28 -1.29 5.02
C ILE A 26 -15.22 -1.53 6.10
N THR A 27 -14.28 -0.59 6.26
CA THR A 27 -13.16 -0.73 7.19
C THR A 27 -13.24 0.27 8.34
N PRO A 28 -12.91 -0.13 9.59
CA PRO A 28 -12.75 0.78 10.71
C PRO A 28 -11.73 1.87 10.44
N THR A 29 -11.94 3.01 11.09
CA THR A 29 -11.06 4.19 10.96
C THR A 29 -9.63 3.89 11.39
N TRP A 30 -9.43 3.15 12.49
CA TRP A 30 -8.09 2.79 12.97
C TRP A 30 -7.31 1.95 11.94
N TRP A 31 -7.95 0.98 11.28
CA TRP A 31 -7.33 0.16 10.23
C TRP A 31 -6.93 1.02 9.04
N THR A 32 -7.83 1.90 8.61
CA THR A 32 -7.58 2.85 7.52
C THR A 32 -6.34 3.73 7.81
N PHE A 33 -6.24 4.28 9.02
CA PHE A 33 -5.08 5.09 9.42
C PHE A 33 -3.78 4.27 9.45
N THR A 34 -3.81 3.03 9.94
CA THR A 34 -2.64 2.15 9.95
C THR A 34 -2.13 1.88 8.52
N VAL A 35 -3.02 1.58 7.59
CA VAL A 35 -2.64 1.33 6.19
C VAL A 35 -2.08 2.59 5.53
N LEU A 36 -2.70 3.75 5.75
CA LEU A 36 -2.20 5.02 5.22
C LEU A 36 -0.80 5.36 5.75
N ALA A 37 -0.53 5.10 7.03
CA ALA A 37 0.81 5.28 7.60
C ALA A 37 1.84 4.35 6.94
N ALA A 38 1.48 3.08 6.74
CA ALA A 38 2.35 2.10 6.06
C ALA A 38 2.63 2.50 4.59
N LEU A 39 1.64 3.02 3.88
CA LEU A 39 1.77 3.55 2.52
C LEU A 39 2.78 4.70 2.46
N VAL A 40 2.70 5.66 3.38
CA VAL A 40 3.62 6.81 3.44
C VAL A 40 5.05 6.35 3.69
N ILE A 41 5.25 5.41 4.63
CA ILE A 41 6.57 4.86 4.93
C ILE A 41 7.13 4.12 3.71
N ALA A 42 6.33 3.30 3.05
CA ALA A 42 6.75 2.58 1.86
C ALA A 42 7.09 3.53 0.70
N ALA A 43 6.28 4.57 0.49
CA ALA A 43 6.52 5.59 -0.52
C ALA A 43 7.86 6.33 -0.28
N ALA A 44 8.11 6.75 0.96
CA ALA A 44 9.38 7.38 1.34
C ALA A 44 10.56 6.44 1.10
N TRP A 45 10.42 5.16 1.47
CA TRP A 45 11.46 4.16 1.26
C TRP A 45 11.74 3.91 -0.23
N THR A 46 10.72 3.86 -1.09
CA THR A 46 10.89 3.74 -2.55
C THR A 46 11.69 4.89 -3.15
N VAL A 47 11.49 6.11 -2.65
CA VAL A 47 12.25 7.29 -3.12
C VAL A 47 13.72 7.17 -2.73
N VAL A 48 14.00 6.81 -1.47
CA VAL A 48 15.38 6.66 -0.98
C VAL A 48 16.09 5.48 -1.66
N SER A 49 15.37 4.37 -1.88
CA SER A 49 15.92 3.12 -2.38
C SER A 49 15.69 2.89 -3.88
N TRP A 50 15.40 3.93 -4.67
CA TRP A 50 14.95 3.84 -6.07
C TRP A 50 15.78 2.94 -7.01
N ARG A 51 17.07 2.75 -6.69
CA ARG A 51 17.98 1.86 -7.43
C ARG A 51 17.77 0.36 -7.13
N ARG A 52 17.15 0.01 -6.00
CA ARG A 52 16.88 -1.36 -5.54
C ARG A 52 15.47 -1.79 -5.94
N THR A 53 15.30 -2.07 -7.23
CA THR A 53 13.98 -2.37 -7.80
C THR A 53 13.33 -3.67 -7.30
N GLY A 54 14.12 -4.70 -6.99
CA GLY A 54 13.61 -5.98 -6.47
C GLY A 54 12.93 -5.83 -5.10
N PRO A 55 13.64 -5.32 -4.08
CA PRO A 55 13.07 -5.07 -2.76
C PRO A 55 11.86 -4.13 -2.79
N ILE A 56 11.91 -3.09 -3.64
CA ILE A 56 10.80 -2.16 -3.85
C ILE A 56 9.52 -2.89 -4.28
N LEU A 57 9.63 -3.80 -5.25
CA LEU A 57 8.49 -4.57 -5.73
C LEU A 57 7.91 -5.49 -4.64
N ILE A 58 8.79 -6.15 -3.88
CA ILE A 58 8.39 -7.04 -2.78
C ILE A 58 7.61 -6.28 -1.70
N VAL A 59 8.08 -5.10 -1.31
CA VAL A 59 7.39 -4.25 -0.32
C VAL A 59 6.01 -3.84 -0.83
N SER A 60 5.89 -3.42 -2.10
CA SER A 60 4.60 -3.04 -2.68
C SER A 60 3.61 -4.20 -2.76
N ILE A 61 4.06 -5.39 -3.16
CA ILE A 61 3.23 -6.60 -3.18
C ILE A 61 2.82 -6.98 -1.76
N GLY A 62 3.75 -6.94 -0.81
CA GLY A 62 3.48 -7.22 0.60
C GLY A 62 2.43 -6.27 1.18
N LEU A 63 2.50 -4.98 0.83
CA LEU A 63 1.51 -3.97 1.21
C LEU A 63 0.13 -4.27 0.64
N LEU A 64 0.04 -4.67 -0.63
CA LEU A 64 -1.23 -5.08 -1.23
C LEU A 64 -1.82 -6.30 -0.53
N VAL A 65 -1.01 -7.34 -0.30
CA VAL A 65 -1.45 -8.57 0.38
C VAL A 65 -1.89 -8.26 1.81
N MET A 66 -1.11 -7.47 2.54
CA MET A 66 -1.45 -7.03 3.90
C MET A 66 -2.76 -6.23 3.93
N TRP A 67 -2.96 -5.31 2.98
CA TRP A 67 -4.21 -4.57 2.86
C TRP A 67 -5.39 -5.49 2.57
N ALA A 68 -5.27 -6.40 1.60
CA ALA A 68 -6.35 -7.29 1.20
C ALA A 68 -6.74 -8.25 2.34
N VAL A 69 -5.76 -8.93 2.92
CA VAL A 69 -5.98 -9.89 4.03
C VAL A 69 -6.50 -9.17 5.27
N GLY A 70 -5.87 -8.05 5.65
CA GLY A 70 -6.30 -7.30 6.83
C GLY A 70 -7.69 -6.70 6.67
N THR A 71 -8.05 -6.20 5.49
CA THR A 71 -9.41 -5.74 5.20
C THR A 71 -10.43 -6.86 5.28
N LEU A 72 -10.12 -8.07 4.79
CA LEU A 72 -11.01 -9.23 4.91
C LEU A 72 -11.22 -9.71 6.36
N ILE A 73 -10.25 -9.47 7.25
CA ILE A 73 -10.34 -9.85 8.67
C ILE A 73 -11.16 -8.83 9.46
N VAL A 74 -11.07 -7.56 9.07
CA VAL A 74 -11.57 -6.44 9.86
C VAL A 74 -12.93 -5.92 9.34
N ALA A 75 -13.28 -6.21 8.09
CA ALA A 75 -14.61 -5.96 7.50
C ALA A 75 -15.64 -7.00 7.97
#